data_AF-A0A923XET1-F1
#
_entry.id   AF-A0A923XET1-F1
#
_cell.length_a   1.000
_cell.length_b   1.000
_cell.length_c   1.000
_cell.angle_alpha   90.00
_cell.angle_beta   90.00
_cell.angle_gamma   90.00
#
_symmetry.space_group_name_H-M   'P 1'
#
loop_
_entity.id
_entity.type
_entity.pdbx_description
1 polymer ?
#
loop_
_entity_poly.entity_id
_entity_poly.type
_entity_poly.pdbx_seq_one_letter_code
_entity_poly.pdbx_strand_id
1 'polypeptide(L)'
;MKALSTLTPAEIQKEISEYLFFKNFPAETLAAFAKMLNVQSYENGELILTQGQPNQALYFLRHGELEVLVDGEIVSSLKSPGEILGEMSVINKSEAMASVRALDIVTVFVIQESNFNDFPEEKKQAFKVLMNQVLTQVLVLRLDRTNDRAKKFEATNKELQKTQENLKELNKTLENEIARRSQELVDKVRNISEMHLSITAKQMNHAMQDNVQSVDMIQLRQWSNNISEVVDLLKPVVDLSERQGQNHFRRVFLCDGNKKQQTIAKLALGGTGVGLEVFSSGEEMVAGLHKSGADLVLIDVEMADSVAEIKARWPSMPLVLMLGQDISSYLDLLKRFPAHPYFVSRNPDNRALTIKSLTTTVAKILNKDFFGFEKYLSWGAHVVESKITCSDKRADEIEKMEEHFKSFGVRSTFLEQAHTVAEEMLMNAIYDAPADSEGKPLFNHLSRIDRVELSAEQAVTLRYGTDGVLLAVSVTDPFGTLTKKVLQSYLEKNYNGEETGTADKGGAGKGLHMIVANSDFVVFNVKPGKKTEVISFFQLERNKDETETKPTFHLFF
;
A
#
# COMPACT_ATOMS: atom_id res chain seq x y z
N MET A 1 11.09 -7.06 43.78
CA MET A 1 12.36 -6.31 43.66
C MET A 1 13.49 -7.28 43.34
N LYS A 2 13.89 -7.39 42.08
CA LYS A 2 15.12 -8.11 41.70
C LYS A 2 16.27 -7.10 41.74
N ALA A 3 17.13 -7.20 42.73
CA ALA A 3 18.37 -6.43 42.81
C ALA A 3 19.50 -7.26 42.21
N LEU A 4 20.20 -6.76 41.19
CA LEU A 4 21.50 -7.28 40.76
C LEU A 4 22.37 -6.16 40.15
N SER A 5 23.63 -6.15 40.61
CA SER A 5 24.67 -5.11 40.50
C SER A 5 24.38 -3.80 41.26
N THR A 6 24.63 -3.80 42.56
CA THR A 6 24.69 -2.55 43.34
C THR A 6 25.95 -1.79 42.95
N LEU A 7 25.80 -0.85 42.01
CA LEU A 7 26.78 0.21 41.79
C LEU A 7 27.05 0.90 43.14
N THR A 8 28.31 1.11 43.45
CA THR A 8 28.71 1.88 44.62
C THR A 8 28.33 3.36 44.40
N PRO A 9 28.07 4.14 45.47
CA PRO A 9 27.79 5.57 45.34
C PRO A 9 28.89 6.34 44.59
N ALA A 10 30.14 5.88 44.62
CA ALA A 10 31.24 6.48 43.87
C ALA A 10 31.13 6.23 42.36
N GLU A 11 30.70 5.03 41.95
CA GLU A 11 30.44 4.70 40.54
C GLU A 11 29.24 5.47 40.01
N ILE A 12 28.16 5.55 40.80
CA ILE A 12 26.99 6.36 40.46
C ILE A 12 27.39 7.83 40.30
N GLN A 13 28.15 8.39 41.24
CA GLN A 13 28.63 9.78 41.17
C GLN A 13 29.42 10.05 39.88
N LYS A 14 30.32 9.12 39.51
CA LYS A 14 31.11 9.24 38.29
C LYS A 14 30.20 9.25 37.06
N GLU A 15 29.27 8.30 36.98
CA GLU A 15 28.38 8.15 35.83
C GLU A 15 27.42 9.35 35.67
N ILE A 16 26.76 9.79 36.74
CA ILE A 16 25.84 10.93 36.66
C ILE A 16 26.58 12.23 36.31
N SER A 17 27.86 12.38 36.67
CA SER A 17 28.64 13.60 36.35
C SER A 17 28.83 13.82 34.84
N GLU A 18 28.69 12.77 34.03
CA GLU A 18 28.79 12.84 32.57
C GLU A 18 27.51 13.34 31.91
N TYR A 19 26.36 13.20 32.60
CA TYR A 19 25.08 13.67 32.10
C TYR A 19 25.09 15.19 32.00
N LEU A 20 24.63 15.70 30.85
CA LEU A 20 24.68 17.13 30.50
C LEU A 20 24.16 18.04 31.62
N PHE A 21 23.18 17.53 32.35
CA PHE A 21 22.53 18.16 33.48
C PHE A 21 23.41 18.34 34.72
N PHE A 22 24.18 17.33 35.11
CA PHE A 22 24.97 17.33 36.34
C PHE A 22 26.36 17.96 36.16
N LYS A 23 26.75 18.35 34.94
CA LYS A 23 28.08 18.89 34.62
C LYS A 23 28.50 20.09 35.46
N ASN A 24 27.55 20.90 35.93
CA ASN A 24 27.82 22.13 36.68
C ASN A 24 27.62 21.99 38.19
N PHE A 25 27.40 20.77 38.69
CA PHE A 25 27.16 20.53 40.11
C PHE A 25 28.48 20.31 40.85
N PRO A 26 28.65 20.88 42.06
CA PRO A 26 29.83 20.61 42.88
C PRO A 26 29.99 19.11 43.18
N ALA A 27 31.23 18.62 43.23
CA ALA A 27 31.51 17.20 43.44
C ALA A 27 30.92 16.67 44.77
N GLU A 28 30.95 17.47 45.84
CA GLU A 28 30.36 17.12 47.14
C GLU A 28 28.84 16.93 47.04
N THR A 29 28.19 17.76 46.23
CA THR A 29 26.75 17.71 45.95
C THR A 29 26.39 16.46 45.16
N LEU A 30 27.17 16.11 44.13
CA LEU A 30 27.00 14.87 43.37
C LEU A 30 27.23 13.63 44.22
N ALA A 31 28.21 13.66 45.12
CA ALA A 31 28.46 12.56 46.06
C ALA A 31 27.29 12.33 47.03
N ALA A 32 26.66 13.41 47.50
CA ALA A 32 25.45 13.33 48.32
C ALA A 32 24.26 12.79 47.51
N PHE A 33 24.07 13.28 46.29
CA PHE A 33 22.99 12.86 45.39
C PHE A 33 23.10 11.39 44.97
N ALA A 34 24.32 10.92 44.65
CA ALA A 34 24.59 9.54 44.25
C ALA A 34 24.24 8.50 45.32
N LYS A 35 24.35 8.85 46.61
CA LYS A 35 23.97 7.97 47.73
C LYS A 35 22.46 7.74 47.84
N MET A 36 21.64 8.54 47.16
CA MET A 36 20.18 8.50 47.22
C MET A 36 19.56 7.88 45.98
N LEU A 37 20.36 7.60 44.96
CA LEU A 37 19.92 6.97 43.74
C LEU A 37 19.96 5.45 43.91
N ASN A 38 18.86 4.82 43.54
CA ASN A 38 18.79 3.37 43.40
C ASN A 38 18.75 3.01 41.92
N VAL A 39 19.44 1.94 41.54
CA VAL A 39 19.33 1.40 40.18
C VAL A 39 18.11 0.49 40.12
N GLN A 40 17.25 0.73 39.13
CA GLN A 40 16.15 -0.17 38.79
C GLN A 40 16.27 -0.60 37.33
N SER A 41 15.76 -1.79 37.03
CA SER A 41 15.78 -2.39 35.71
C SER A 41 14.40 -2.88 35.33
N TYR A 42 14.07 -2.74 34.07
CA TYR A 42 12.77 -3.08 33.48
C TYR A 42 12.98 -3.94 32.23
N GLU A 43 12.16 -4.95 32.08
CA GLU A 43 12.14 -5.80 30.88
C GLU A 43 11.33 -5.14 29.75
N ASN A 44 11.52 -5.62 28.52
CA ASN A 44 10.77 -5.12 27.37
C ASN A 44 9.26 -5.26 27.61
N GLY A 45 8.52 -4.18 27.38
CA GLY A 45 7.07 -4.09 27.56
C GLY A 45 6.62 -3.69 28.96
N GLU A 46 7.52 -3.64 29.95
CA GLU A 46 7.15 -3.24 31.32
C GLU A 46 6.85 -1.74 31.41
N LEU A 47 5.84 -1.40 32.22
CA LEU A 47 5.46 -0.02 32.50
C LEU A 47 6.25 0.51 33.71
N ILE A 48 6.99 1.60 33.49
CA ILE A 48 7.71 2.33 34.53
C ILE A 48 6.77 3.33 35.22
N LEU A 49 5.94 4.00 34.43
CA LEU A 49 4.87 4.90 34.90
C LEU A 49 3.57 4.52 34.21
N THR A 50 2.46 4.70 34.92
CA THR A 50 1.11 4.45 34.39
C THR A 50 0.31 5.74 34.49
N GLN A 51 -0.25 6.22 33.38
CA GLN A 51 -1.09 7.41 33.34
C GLN A 51 -2.23 7.33 34.36
N GLY A 52 -2.47 8.41 35.09
CA GLY A 52 -3.49 8.49 36.14
C GLY A 52 -3.12 7.77 37.44
N GLN A 53 -1.90 7.24 37.58
CA GLN A 53 -1.42 6.68 38.85
C GLN A 53 -0.53 7.67 39.60
N PRO A 54 -0.59 7.71 40.95
CA PRO A 54 0.26 8.58 41.74
C PRO A 54 1.74 8.23 41.55
N ASN A 55 2.58 9.25 41.33
CA ASN A 55 4.02 9.08 41.21
C ASN A 55 4.76 10.11 42.08
N GLN A 56 5.58 9.61 43.01
CA GLN A 56 6.42 10.41 43.91
C GLN A 56 7.92 10.11 43.71
N ALA A 57 8.27 9.55 42.54
CA ALA A 57 9.64 9.22 42.20
C ALA A 57 10.07 9.93 40.91
N LEU A 58 11.34 10.34 40.88
CA LEU A 58 12.01 10.78 39.66
C LEU A 58 12.89 9.65 39.16
N TYR A 59 12.90 9.47 37.84
CA TYR A 59 13.75 8.48 37.20
C TYR A 59 14.64 9.16 36.17
N PHE A 60 15.89 8.73 36.10
CA PHE A 60 16.88 9.14 35.12
C PHE A 60 17.25 7.93 34.28
N LEU A 61 17.03 8.02 32.97
CA LEU A 61 17.41 6.96 32.03
C LEU A 61 18.92 6.75 32.08
N ARG A 62 19.35 5.50 32.27
CA ARG A 62 20.75 5.10 32.30
C ARG A 62 21.14 4.37 31.02
N HIS A 63 20.36 3.36 30.66
CA HIS A 63 20.53 2.56 29.45
C HIS A 63 19.19 2.04 28.95
N GLY A 64 19.06 1.83 27.64
CA GLY A 64 17.85 1.33 27.00
C GLY A 64 16.98 2.42 26.39
N GLU A 65 15.83 2.01 25.86
CA GLU A 65 14.87 2.86 25.17
C GLU A 65 13.49 2.80 25.82
N LEU A 66 12.89 3.98 25.98
CA LEU A 66 11.56 4.16 26.54
C LEU A 66 10.65 4.83 25.53
N GLU A 67 9.36 4.51 25.60
CA GLU A 67 8.30 5.25 24.93
C GLU A 67 7.32 5.84 25.93
N VAL A 68 6.76 6.99 25.57
CA VAL A 68 5.80 7.75 26.35
C VAL A 68 4.46 7.68 25.63
N LEU A 69 3.43 7.18 26.33
CA LEU A 69 2.08 7.02 25.81
C LEU A 69 1.11 7.95 26.55
N VAL A 70 0.23 8.61 25.80
CA VAL A 70 -0.91 9.38 26.33
C VAL A 70 -2.16 8.82 25.69
N ASP A 71 -3.11 8.37 26.50
CA ASP A 71 -4.37 7.77 26.06
C ASP A 71 -4.18 6.56 25.11
N GLY A 72 -3.05 5.85 25.27
CA GLY A 72 -2.68 4.69 24.46
C GLY A 72 -1.89 5.00 23.18
N GLU A 73 -1.73 6.27 22.82
CA GLU A 73 -0.98 6.72 21.65
C GLU A 73 0.45 7.11 22.01
N ILE A 74 1.42 6.74 21.17
CA ILE A 74 2.84 7.08 21.37
C ILE A 74 3.07 8.55 21.03
N VAL A 75 3.49 9.34 22.02
CA VAL A 75 3.72 10.79 21.84
C VAL A 75 5.20 11.17 21.84
N SER A 76 6.08 10.32 22.39
CA SER A 76 7.52 10.55 22.41
C SER A 76 8.27 9.26 22.71
N SER A 77 9.58 9.21 22.38
CA SER A 77 10.53 8.23 22.90
C SER A 77 11.68 8.92 23.63
N LEU A 78 12.28 8.22 24.59
CA LEU A 78 13.47 8.64 25.35
C LEU A 78 14.55 7.59 25.14
N LYS A 79 15.73 8.02 24.71
CA LYS A 79 16.84 7.14 24.30
C LYS A 79 18.19 7.55 24.87
N SER A 80 18.29 8.79 25.36
CA SER A 80 19.57 9.35 25.76
C SER A 80 19.78 9.17 27.28
N PRO A 81 20.95 8.68 27.72
CA PRO A 81 21.29 8.67 29.13
C PRO A 81 21.16 10.06 29.76
N GLY A 82 20.57 10.11 30.96
CA GLY A 82 20.24 11.33 31.70
C GLY A 82 18.89 11.95 31.35
N GLU A 83 18.12 11.39 30.40
CA GLU A 83 16.72 11.82 30.19
C GLU A 83 15.85 11.47 31.39
N ILE A 84 15.00 12.41 31.79
CA ILE A 84 14.25 12.33 33.06
C ILE A 84 12.77 12.07 32.77
N LEU A 85 12.15 11.27 33.62
CA LEU A 85 10.70 11.01 33.62
C LEU A 85 10.12 11.12 35.04
N GLY A 86 8.82 11.40 35.10
CA GLY A 86 8.07 11.57 36.36
C GLY A 86 8.22 12.96 36.99
N GLU A 87 8.92 13.90 36.33
CA GLU A 87 9.21 15.22 36.88
C GLU A 87 7.96 16.06 37.11
N MET A 88 7.01 16.01 36.18
CA MET A 88 5.77 16.75 36.29
C MET A 88 4.93 16.28 37.49
N SER A 89 4.87 14.97 37.74
CA SER A 89 4.14 14.39 38.87
C SER A 89 4.75 14.78 40.20
N VAL A 90 6.08 14.84 40.28
CA VAL A 90 6.80 15.24 41.49
C VAL A 90 6.67 16.74 41.76
N ILE A 91 6.73 17.58 40.72
CA ILE A 91 6.54 19.04 40.84
C ILE A 91 5.11 19.37 41.25
N ASN A 92 4.12 18.76 40.59
CA ASN A 92 2.71 19.07 40.81
C ASN A 92 2.10 18.27 41.98
N LYS A 93 2.86 17.36 42.59
CA LYS A 93 2.38 16.40 43.60
C LYS A 93 1.12 15.67 43.14
N SER A 94 1.15 15.19 41.90
CA SER A 94 -0.01 14.67 41.17
C SER A 94 0.25 13.29 40.57
N GLU A 95 -0.74 12.76 39.88
CA GLU A 95 -0.63 11.54 39.09
C GLU A 95 0.32 11.71 37.89
N ALA A 96 0.76 10.59 37.31
CA ALA A 96 1.47 10.55 36.05
C ALA A 96 0.56 11.00 34.90
N MET A 97 1.00 12.00 34.13
CA MET A 97 0.25 12.52 32.98
C MET A 97 0.35 11.64 31.74
N ALA A 98 1.26 10.67 31.74
CA ALA A 98 1.51 9.75 30.64
C ALA A 98 1.99 8.41 31.19
N SER A 99 1.75 7.33 30.46
CA SER A 99 2.36 6.03 30.70
C SER A 99 3.75 6.01 30.07
N VAL A 100 4.71 5.32 30.69
CA VAL A 100 6.05 5.15 30.15
C VAL A 100 6.37 3.67 30.11
N ARG A 101 6.69 3.15 28.92
CA ARG A 101 6.94 1.72 28.68
C ARG A 101 8.36 1.49 28.19
N ALA A 102 8.98 0.40 28.63
CA ALA A 102 10.27 -0.07 28.15
C ALA A 102 10.13 -0.75 26.78
N LEU A 103 10.99 -0.39 25.82
CA LEU A 103 11.07 -1.01 24.49
C LEU A 103 12.17 -2.07 24.38
N ASP A 104 13.10 -2.08 25.34
CA ASP A 104 14.15 -3.07 25.50
C ASP A 104 14.44 -3.29 27.00
N ILE A 105 15.60 -3.86 27.33
CA ILE A 105 16.06 -3.93 28.72
C ILE A 105 16.51 -2.54 29.15
N VAL A 106 15.69 -1.87 29.95
CA VAL A 106 15.96 -0.51 30.42
C VAL A 106 16.56 -0.55 31.82
N THR A 107 17.55 0.29 32.07
CA THR A 107 18.03 0.61 33.42
C THR A 107 17.88 2.10 33.70
N VAL A 108 17.47 2.43 34.91
CA VAL A 108 17.26 3.82 35.36
C VAL A 108 17.84 4.03 36.76
N PHE A 109 18.25 5.26 37.04
CA PHE A 109 18.43 5.71 38.42
C PHE A 109 17.10 6.26 38.95
N VAL A 110 16.72 5.88 40.17
CA VAL A 110 15.46 6.26 40.81
C VAL A 110 15.73 6.95 42.13
N ILE A 111 15.03 8.06 42.35
CA ILE A 111 14.98 8.75 43.64
C ILE A 111 13.53 8.93 44.06
N GLN A 112 13.15 8.39 45.21
CA GLN A 112 11.79 8.50 45.75
C GLN A 112 11.69 9.63 46.78
N GLU A 113 10.47 10.13 46.97
CA GLU A 113 10.22 11.14 47.99
C GLU A 113 10.52 10.64 49.42
N SER A 114 10.31 9.37 49.68
CA SER A 114 10.60 8.73 50.97
C SER A 114 12.09 8.74 51.32
N ASN A 115 12.99 8.65 50.34
CA ASN A 115 14.45 8.77 50.54
C ASN A 115 14.85 10.15 51.12
N PHE A 116 13.95 11.13 51.13
CA PHE A 116 14.17 12.44 51.72
C PHE A 116 13.99 12.47 53.25
N ASN A 117 13.27 11.50 53.82
CA ASN A 117 12.97 11.49 55.26
C ASN A 117 14.16 11.08 56.12
N ASP A 118 15.08 10.28 55.57
CA ASP A 118 16.23 9.71 56.29
C ASP A 118 17.40 10.69 56.47
N PHE A 119 17.28 11.92 55.94
CA PHE A 119 18.31 12.94 56.07
C PHE A 119 18.18 13.75 57.39
N PRO A 120 19.29 14.18 58.01
CA PRO A 120 19.24 15.13 59.12
C PRO A 120 18.54 16.43 58.69
N GLU A 121 17.66 16.99 59.52
CA GLU A 121 16.90 18.21 59.21
C GLU A 121 17.79 19.37 58.72
N GLU A 122 18.98 19.51 59.28
CA GLU A 122 19.99 20.50 58.89
C GLU A 122 20.44 20.40 57.43
N LYS A 123 20.38 19.21 56.83
CA LYS A 123 20.76 18.94 55.43
C LYS A 123 19.56 18.83 54.49
N LYS A 124 18.33 18.65 55.01
CA LYS A 124 17.10 18.59 54.19
C LYS A 124 16.85 19.87 53.41
N GLN A 125 17.19 21.03 53.97
CA GLN A 125 17.00 22.32 53.28
C GLN A 125 17.95 22.48 52.09
N ALA A 126 19.24 22.19 52.27
CA ALA A 126 20.23 22.19 51.18
C ALA A 126 19.84 21.20 50.06
N PHE A 127 19.30 20.04 50.44
CA PHE A 127 18.84 19.04 49.49
C PHE A 127 17.56 19.46 48.74
N LYS A 128 16.59 20.11 49.39
CA LYS A 128 15.42 20.69 48.69
C LYS A 128 15.83 21.76 47.68
N VAL A 129 16.81 22.60 48.03
CA VAL A 129 17.38 23.58 47.11
C VAL A 129 18.03 22.87 45.92
N LEU A 130 18.77 21.79 46.17
CA LEU A 130 19.38 20.98 45.12
C LEU A 130 18.33 20.38 44.17
N MET A 131 17.28 19.77 44.71
CA MET A 131 16.19 19.20 43.90
C MET A 131 15.45 20.25 43.09
N ASN A 132 15.24 21.45 43.64
CA ASN A 132 14.64 22.55 42.91
C ASN A 132 15.55 23.05 41.78
N GLN A 133 16.86 23.14 42.02
CA GLN A 133 17.84 23.46 40.98
C GLN A 133 17.84 22.41 39.87
N VAL A 134 17.76 21.14 40.26
CA VAL A 134 17.61 20.00 39.36
C VAL A 134 16.36 20.18 38.51
N LEU A 135 15.17 20.20 39.10
CA LEU A 135 13.90 20.32 38.38
C LEU A 135 13.82 21.56 37.49
N THR A 136 14.34 22.69 37.95
CA THR A 136 14.38 23.94 37.17
C THR A 136 15.20 23.77 35.89
N GLN A 137 16.39 23.20 35.98
CA GLN A 137 17.22 22.97 34.79
C GLN A 137 16.59 21.99 33.80
N VAL A 138 15.88 20.95 34.30
CA VAL A 138 15.16 20.01 33.44
C VAL A 138 14.07 20.72 32.65
N LEU A 139 13.27 21.55 33.33
CA LEU A 139 12.19 22.30 32.70
C LEU A 139 12.72 23.28 31.66
N VAL A 140 13.82 23.99 31.95
CA VAL A 140 14.47 24.90 30.99
C VAL A 140 14.90 24.15 29.73
N LEU A 141 15.62 23.04 29.87
CA LEU A 141 16.07 22.24 28.72
C LEU A 141 14.90 21.65 27.92
N ARG A 142 13.82 21.21 28.59
CA ARG A 142 12.61 20.71 27.91
C ARG A 142 11.88 21.84 27.19
N LEU A 143 11.78 23.02 27.78
CA LEU A 143 11.17 24.19 27.14
C LEU A 143 11.94 24.61 25.89
N ASP A 144 13.27 24.64 25.95
CA ASP A 144 14.10 24.96 24.78
C ASP A 144 13.91 23.95 23.65
N ARG A 145 13.96 22.64 23.96
CA ARG A 145 13.69 21.58 22.97
C ARG A 145 12.29 21.68 22.37
N THR A 146 11.29 22.01 23.19
CA THR A 146 9.89 22.15 22.74
C THR A 146 9.73 23.38 21.86
N ASN A 147 10.35 24.51 22.23
CA ASN A 147 10.35 25.73 21.43
C ASN A 147 11.05 25.53 20.08
N ASP A 148 12.18 24.83 20.04
CA ASP A 148 12.88 24.53 18.80
C ASP A 148 12.08 23.61 17.87
N ARG A 149 11.38 22.61 18.44
CA ARG A 149 10.44 21.77 17.69
C ARG A 149 9.28 22.60 17.14
N ALA A 150 8.69 23.48 17.95
CA ALA A 150 7.61 24.37 17.53
C ALA A 150 8.05 25.29 16.38
N LYS A 151 9.23 25.91 16.48
CA LYS A 151 9.79 26.74 15.39
C LYS A 151 10.00 25.96 14.09
N LYS A 152 10.56 24.75 14.18
CA LYS A 152 10.73 23.87 13.01
C LYS A 152 9.38 23.49 12.40
N PHE A 153 8.40 23.14 13.23
CA PHE A 153 7.05 22.82 12.79
C PHE A 153 6.39 24.00 12.07
N GLU A 154 6.49 25.21 12.62
CA GLU A 154 6.00 26.43 11.98
C GLU A 154 6.67 26.69 10.63
N ALA A 155 8.00 26.50 10.55
CA ALA A 155 8.74 26.64 9.30
C ALA A 155 8.28 25.64 8.24
N THR A 156 8.18 24.36 8.60
CA THR A 156 7.69 23.29 7.70
C THR A 156 6.27 23.55 7.26
N ASN A 157 5.38 23.98 8.16
CA ASN A 157 3.99 24.26 7.82
C ASN A 157 3.86 25.44 6.85
N LYS A 158 4.70 26.47 7.01
CA LYS A 158 4.76 27.61 6.10
C LYS A 158 5.25 27.21 4.70
N GLU A 159 6.25 26.34 4.62
CA GLU A 159 6.74 25.78 3.35
C GLU A 159 5.69 24.89 2.67
N LEU A 160 4.97 24.09 3.45
CA LEU A 160 3.87 23.26 2.96
C LEU A 160 2.74 24.10 2.36
N GLN A 161 2.32 25.18 3.04
CA GLN A 161 1.33 26.11 2.52
C GLN A 161 1.76 26.73 1.19
N LYS A 162 3.02 27.19 1.11
CA LYS A 162 3.56 27.75 -0.14
C LYS A 162 3.55 26.71 -1.28
N THR A 163 3.88 25.46 -0.97
CA THR A 163 3.85 24.37 -1.96
C THR A 163 2.43 24.07 -2.43
N GLN A 164 1.44 24.08 -1.52
CA GLN A 164 0.03 23.91 -1.88
C GLN A 164 -0.48 25.05 -2.77
N GLU A 165 -0.10 26.30 -2.49
CA GLU A 165 -0.45 27.44 -3.34
C GLU A 165 0.14 27.32 -4.74
N ASN A 166 1.44 27.00 -4.83
CA ASN A 166 2.11 26.78 -6.11
C ASN A 166 1.45 25.66 -6.93
N LEU A 167 1.10 24.54 -6.29
CA LEU A 167 0.41 23.42 -6.97
C LEU A 167 -0.97 23.83 -7.47
N LYS A 168 -1.71 24.63 -6.70
CA LYS A 168 -3.03 25.13 -7.10
C LYS A 168 -2.93 26.05 -8.32
N GLU A 169 -1.91 26.90 -8.37
CA GLU A 169 -1.64 27.77 -9.52
C GLU A 169 -1.20 26.98 -10.77
N LEU A 170 -0.34 25.98 -10.58
CA LEU A 170 0.10 25.09 -11.66
C LEU A 170 -1.08 24.30 -12.24
N ASN A 171 -1.95 23.73 -11.40
CA ASN A 171 -3.15 23.02 -11.85
C ASN A 171 -4.07 23.92 -12.66
N LYS A 172 -4.32 25.16 -12.21
CA LYS A 172 -5.13 26.12 -12.95
C LYS A 172 -4.52 26.44 -14.33
N THR A 173 -3.20 26.56 -14.41
CA THR A 173 -2.49 26.78 -15.68
C THR A 173 -2.65 25.58 -16.62
N LEU A 174 -2.53 24.38 -16.07
CA LEU A 174 -2.71 23.13 -16.83
C LEU A 174 -4.13 23.00 -17.37
N GLU A 175 -5.15 23.30 -16.55
CA GLU A 175 -6.56 23.30 -16.95
C GLU A 175 -6.82 24.27 -18.11
N ASN A 176 -6.25 25.48 -18.06
CA ASN A 176 -6.38 26.46 -19.13
C ASN A 176 -5.71 25.97 -20.43
N GLU A 177 -4.53 25.36 -20.35
CA GLU A 177 -3.83 24.84 -21.53
C GLU A 177 -4.58 23.64 -22.15
N ILE A 178 -5.15 22.77 -21.31
CA ILE A 178 -6.02 21.67 -21.77
C ILE A 178 -7.24 22.24 -22.48
N ALA A 179 -7.93 23.21 -21.89
CA ALA A 179 -9.11 23.84 -22.51
C ALA A 179 -8.77 24.48 -23.87
N ARG A 180 -7.62 25.18 -23.96
CA ARG A 180 -7.11 25.78 -25.19
C ARG A 180 -6.86 24.73 -26.27
N ARG A 181 -6.14 23.65 -25.95
CA ARG A 181 -5.84 22.56 -26.89
C ARG A 181 -7.09 21.80 -27.32
N SER A 182 -8.04 21.58 -26.41
CA SER A 182 -9.33 20.97 -26.75
C SER A 182 -10.11 21.81 -27.75
N GLN A 183 -10.16 23.13 -27.56
CA GLN A 183 -10.82 24.02 -28.51
C GLN A 183 -10.14 24.02 -29.88
N GLU A 184 -8.81 24.06 -29.94
CA GLU A 184 -8.06 23.95 -31.19
C GLU A 184 -8.34 22.64 -31.93
N LEU A 185 -8.51 21.53 -31.21
CA LEU A 185 -8.88 20.24 -31.79
C LEU A 185 -10.31 20.27 -32.35
N VAL A 186 -11.27 20.82 -31.61
CA VAL A 186 -12.66 20.97 -32.07
C VAL A 186 -12.72 21.81 -33.35
N ASP A 187 -11.97 22.91 -33.41
CA ASP A 187 -11.93 23.78 -34.59
C ASP A 187 -11.31 23.06 -35.80
N LYS A 188 -10.27 22.25 -35.61
CA LYS A 188 -9.68 21.41 -36.67
C LYS A 188 -10.67 20.38 -37.19
N VAL A 189 -11.39 19.69 -36.30
CA VAL A 189 -12.42 18.70 -36.67
C VAL A 189 -13.54 19.36 -37.46
N ARG A 190 -14.02 20.53 -37.00
CA ARG A 190 -15.04 21.30 -37.71
C ARG A 190 -14.60 21.66 -39.12
N ASN A 191 -13.38 22.18 -39.28
CA ASN A 191 -12.83 22.54 -40.58
C ASN A 191 -12.72 21.33 -41.53
N ILE A 192 -12.30 20.16 -41.03
CA ILE A 192 -12.27 18.92 -41.82
C ILE A 192 -13.69 18.51 -42.26
N SER A 193 -14.66 18.58 -41.35
CA SER A 193 -16.06 18.24 -41.64
C SER A 193 -16.69 19.15 -42.70
N GLU A 194 -16.42 20.44 -42.62
CA GLU A 194 -16.98 21.45 -43.51
C GLU A 194 -16.31 21.42 -44.88
N MET A 195 -14.98 21.33 -44.94
CA MET A 195 -14.25 21.42 -46.21
C MET A 195 -14.17 20.10 -46.98
N HIS A 196 -14.11 18.93 -46.34
CA HIS A 196 -13.83 17.68 -47.05
C HIS A 196 -15.05 16.75 -47.12
N LEU A 197 -15.73 16.53 -45.99
CA LEU A 197 -16.90 15.63 -45.93
C LEU A 197 -18.11 16.21 -46.64
N SER A 198 -18.41 17.50 -46.46
CA SER A 198 -19.57 18.14 -47.09
C SER A 198 -19.43 18.23 -48.63
N ILE A 199 -18.22 18.48 -49.13
CA ILE A 199 -17.92 18.58 -50.56
C ILE A 199 -17.99 17.19 -51.21
N THR A 200 -17.36 16.20 -50.59
CA THR A 200 -17.37 14.81 -51.09
C THR A 200 -18.79 14.23 -51.07
N ALA A 201 -19.58 14.49 -50.03
CA ALA A 201 -20.97 14.06 -49.95
C ALA A 201 -21.87 14.72 -51.01
N LYS A 202 -21.67 16.02 -51.31
CA LYS A 202 -22.39 16.70 -52.40
C LYS A 202 -22.03 16.14 -53.78
N GLN A 203 -20.75 15.87 -54.03
CA GLN A 203 -20.29 15.26 -55.28
C GLN A 203 -20.87 13.85 -55.48
N MET A 204 -20.87 13.02 -54.43
CA MET A 204 -21.47 11.69 -54.46
C MET A 204 -22.98 11.72 -54.69
N ASN A 205 -23.73 12.59 -53.99
CA ASN A 205 -25.18 12.71 -54.18
C ASN A 205 -25.55 13.17 -55.60
N HIS A 206 -24.78 14.09 -56.17
CA HIS A 206 -25.04 14.56 -57.53
C HIS A 206 -24.80 13.45 -58.57
N ALA A 207 -23.70 12.71 -58.43
CA ALA A 207 -23.39 11.57 -59.29
C ALA A 207 -24.39 10.39 -59.15
N MET A 208 -24.99 10.20 -57.97
CA MET A 208 -26.03 9.18 -57.77
C MET A 208 -27.39 9.58 -58.37
N GLN A 209 -27.67 10.87 -58.55
CA GLN A 209 -28.90 11.36 -59.19
C GLN A 209 -28.85 11.25 -60.72
N ASP A 210 -27.67 11.35 -61.34
CA ASP A 210 -27.49 11.37 -62.79
C ASP A 210 -27.32 9.99 -63.45
N ASN A 211 -27.71 8.91 -62.75
CA ASN A 211 -27.68 7.49 -63.14
C ASN A 211 -26.37 6.75 -62.74
N VAL A 212 -26.49 5.82 -61.79
CA VAL A 212 -25.38 5.10 -61.11
C VAL A 212 -24.44 4.33 -62.06
N GLN A 213 -24.92 3.96 -63.25
CA GLN A 213 -24.10 3.27 -64.26
C GLN A 213 -23.06 4.18 -64.97
N SER A 214 -23.09 5.50 -64.75
CA SER A 214 -22.17 6.47 -65.38
C SER A 214 -20.91 6.77 -64.56
N VAL A 215 -20.81 6.25 -63.33
CA VAL A 215 -19.67 6.51 -62.44
C VAL A 215 -18.46 5.65 -62.86
N ASP A 216 -17.41 6.29 -63.35
CA ASP A 216 -16.14 5.67 -63.74
C ASP A 216 -15.31 5.26 -62.49
N MET A 217 -14.57 4.15 -62.61
CA MET A 217 -13.51 3.69 -61.72
C MET A 217 -12.50 4.78 -61.30
N ILE A 218 -12.24 5.77 -62.17
CA ILE A 218 -11.39 6.94 -61.85
C ILE A 218 -12.05 7.84 -60.81
N GLN A 219 -13.35 8.13 -60.94
CA GLN A 219 -14.11 8.93 -59.97
C GLN A 219 -14.25 8.20 -58.63
N LEU A 220 -14.49 6.89 -58.65
CA LEU A 220 -14.53 6.05 -57.44
C LEU A 220 -13.19 6.06 -56.69
N ARG A 221 -12.06 5.98 -57.40
CA ARG A 221 -10.72 6.09 -56.79
C ARG A 221 -10.48 7.48 -56.18
N GLN A 222 -10.91 8.55 -56.86
CA GLN A 222 -10.78 9.90 -56.31
C GLN A 222 -11.58 10.08 -55.02
N TRP A 223 -12.83 9.61 -54.97
CA TRP A 223 -13.61 9.66 -53.72
C TRP A 223 -13.01 8.78 -52.63
N SER A 224 -12.53 7.58 -52.96
CA SER A 224 -11.85 6.70 -52.00
C SER A 224 -10.61 7.37 -51.41
N ASN A 225 -9.81 8.05 -52.23
CA ASN A 225 -8.62 8.75 -51.76
C ASN A 225 -8.98 9.94 -50.87
N ASN A 226 -9.97 10.75 -51.26
CA ASN A 226 -10.42 11.88 -50.44
C ASN A 226 -11.00 11.42 -49.08
N ILE A 227 -11.75 10.31 -49.05
CA ILE A 227 -12.24 9.72 -47.80
C ILE A 227 -11.09 9.17 -46.96
N SER A 228 -10.11 8.51 -47.58
CA SER A 228 -8.92 8.00 -46.86
C SER A 228 -8.10 9.13 -46.23
N GLU A 229 -7.94 10.25 -46.95
CA GLU A 229 -7.21 11.43 -46.46
C GLU A 229 -7.93 12.09 -45.28
N VAL A 230 -9.27 12.13 -45.31
CA VAL A 230 -10.09 12.57 -44.17
C VAL A 230 -9.96 11.61 -42.98
N VAL A 231 -9.96 10.30 -43.21
CA VAL A 231 -9.78 9.28 -42.16
C VAL A 231 -8.41 9.40 -41.50
N ASP A 232 -7.34 9.60 -42.27
CA ASP A 232 -5.99 9.79 -41.75
C ASP A 232 -5.85 11.11 -40.97
N LEU A 233 -6.49 12.19 -41.42
CA LEU A 233 -6.53 13.48 -40.72
C LEU A 233 -7.34 13.42 -39.41
N LEU A 234 -8.37 12.58 -39.33
CA LEU A 234 -9.18 12.38 -38.12
C LEU A 234 -8.57 11.37 -37.13
N LYS A 235 -7.62 10.55 -37.56
CA LYS A 235 -6.98 9.49 -36.75
C LYS A 235 -6.45 9.98 -35.39
N PRO A 236 -5.73 11.13 -35.28
CA PRO A 236 -5.27 11.63 -33.99
C PRO A 236 -6.42 12.04 -33.05
N VAL A 237 -7.54 12.51 -33.61
CA VAL A 237 -8.74 12.89 -32.86
C VAL A 237 -9.54 11.67 -32.44
N VAL A 238 -9.60 10.62 -33.28
CA VAL A 238 -10.20 9.34 -32.91
C VAL A 238 -9.39 8.67 -31.81
N ASP A 239 -8.05 8.65 -31.94
CA ASP A 239 -7.15 8.15 -30.89
C ASP A 239 -7.25 8.97 -29.59
N LEU A 240 -7.43 10.29 -29.70
CA LEU A 240 -7.71 11.18 -28.56
C LEU A 240 -9.13 11.02 -28.01
N SER A 241 -10.14 10.71 -28.81
CA SER A 241 -11.52 10.45 -28.40
C SER A 241 -11.68 9.08 -27.76
N GLU A 242 -10.90 8.09 -28.20
CA GLU A 242 -10.77 6.80 -27.50
C GLU A 242 -10.09 6.99 -26.13
N ARG A 243 -9.19 7.97 -26.02
CA ARG A 243 -8.55 8.39 -24.75
C ARG A 243 -9.41 9.37 -23.91
N GLN A 244 -10.22 10.23 -24.51
CA GLN A 244 -11.02 11.30 -23.85
C GLN A 244 -12.52 11.00 -23.74
N GLY A 245 -13.05 9.99 -24.44
CA GLY A 245 -14.36 9.40 -24.18
C GLY A 245 -14.45 8.77 -22.78
N GLN A 246 -13.33 8.75 -22.05
CA GLN A 246 -13.25 8.47 -20.62
C GLN A 246 -13.62 9.66 -19.71
N ASN A 247 -13.87 10.86 -20.24
CA ASN A 247 -14.12 12.09 -19.49
C ASN A 247 -15.63 12.46 -19.35
N HIS A 248 -16.51 11.45 -19.31
CA HIS A 248 -17.67 11.58 -18.41
C HIS A 248 -17.07 11.63 -17.00
N PHE A 249 -17.50 12.57 -16.14
CA PHE A 249 -17.14 12.54 -14.73
C PHE A 249 -17.55 11.18 -14.16
N ARG A 250 -16.61 10.25 -14.09
CA ARG A 250 -16.89 8.84 -13.80
C ARG A 250 -17.38 8.76 -12.38
N ARG A 251 -18.61 8.29 -12.19
CA ARG A 251 -19.20 8.17 -10.86
C ARG A 251 -18.92 6.79 -10.31
N VAL A 252 -18.22 6.76 -9.18
CA VAL A 252 -17.93 5.53 -8.45
C VAL A 252 -18.73 5.56 -7.17
N PHE A 253 -19.51 4.51 -6.95
CA PHE A 253 -20.27 4.35 -5.73
C PHE A 253 -19.50 3.43 -4.79
N LEU A 254 -19.41 3.80 -3.53
CA LEU A 254 -18.80 3.02 -2.46
C LEU A 254 -19.85 2.72 -1.41
N CYS A 255 -20.14 1.45 -1.17
CA CYS A 255 -20.98 1.00 -0.06
C CYS A 255 -20.11 0.29 0.98
N ASP A 256 -19.91 0.94 2.12
CA ASP A 256 -19.08 0.44 3.21
C ASP A 256 -19.59 1.00 4.54
N GLY A 257 -19.91 0.15 5.51
CA GLY A 257 -20.40 0.58 6.83
C GLY A 257 -19.31 1.20 7.72
N ASN A 258 -18.03 0.95 7.42
CA ASN A 258 -16.91 1.35 8.24
C ASN A 258 -16.38 2.74 7.86
N LYS A 259 -16.57 3.73 8.75
CA LYS A 259 -16.10 5.12 8.53
C LYS A 259 -14.60 5.26 8.26
N LYS A 260 -13.75 4.41 8.85
CA LYS A 260 -12.30 4.42 8.60
C LYS A 260 -12.02 4.03 7.16
N GLN A 261 -12.68 2.98 6.66
CA GLN A 261 -12.55 2.52 5.29
C GLN A 261 -13.12 3.52 4.27
N GLN A 262 -14.27 4.13 4.57
CA GLN A 262 -14.81 5.24 3.77
C GLN A 262 -13.80 6.39 3.62
N THR A 263 -13.09 6.73 4.69
CA THR A 263 -12.06 7.79 4.68
C THR A 263 -10.86 7.39 3.83
N ILE A 264 -10.39 6.14 3.93
CA ILE A 264 -9.30 5.62 3.08
C ILE A 264 -9.69 5.68 1.60
N ALA A 265 -10.92 5.29 1.26
CA ALA A 265 -11.40 5.33 -0.12
C ALA A 265 -11.52 6.77 -0.66
N LYS A 266 -12.00 7.71 0.17
CA LYS A 266 -12.02 9.15 -0.18
C LYS A 266 -10.63 9.69 -0.46
N LEU A 267 -9.62 9.28 0.30
CA LEU A 267 -8.23 9.67 0.06
C LEU A 267 -7.67 9.06 -1.21
N ALA A 268 -7.98 7.79 -1.48
CA ALA A 268 -7.52 7.09 -2.68
C ALA A 268 -8.10 7.69 -3.96
N LEU A 269 -9.37 8.07 -3.95
CA LEU A 269 -10.08 8.48 -5.16
C LEU A 269 -10.24 10.01 -5.29
N GLY A 270 -10.10 10.77 -4.20
CA GLY A 270 -10.31 12.22 -4.20
C GLY A 270 -9.38 13.00 -5.14
N GLY A 271 -8.18 12.49 -5.42
CA GLY A 271 -7.22 13.10 -6.35
C GLY A 271 -7.29 12.57 -7.79
N THR A 272 -8.17 11.59 -8.08
CA THR A 272 -8.19 10.86 -9.36
C THR A 272 -9.10 11.48 -10.43
N GLY A 273 -9.89 12.50 -10.07
CA GLY A 273 -10.91 13.08 -10.94
C GLY A 273 -12.23 12.28 -11.01
N VAL A 274 -12.34 11.20 -10.24
CA VAL A 274 -13.55 10.39 -10.11
C VAL A 274 -14.53 11.00 -9.11
N GLY A 275 -15.82 11.00 -9.45
CA GLY A 275 -16.90 11.36 -8.54
C GLY A 275 -17.23 10.22 -7.59
N LEU A 276 -16.70 10.26 -6.37
CA LEU A 276 -16.99 9.26 -5.34
C LEU A 276 -18.23 9.62 -4.53
N GLU A 277 -19.26 8.79 -4.59
CA GLU A 277 -20.43 8.84 -3.69
C GLU A 277 -20.36 7.68 -2.70
N VAL A 278 -20.54 7.95 -1.41
CA VAL A 278 -20.36 6.97 -0.33
C VAL A 278 -21.67 6.73 0.38
N PHE A 279 -22.01 5.46 0.56
CA PHE A 279 -23.23 4.95 1.18
C PHE A 279 -22.86 4.07 2.37
N SER A 280 -23.68 4.14 3.44
CA SER A 280 -23.45 3.35 4.65
C SER A 280 -24.29 2.07 4.69
N SER A 281 -25.24 1.92 3.76
CA SER A 281 -26.06 0.73 3.61
C SER A 281 -26.31 0.40 2.13
N GLY A 282 -26.57 -0.88 1.87
CA GLY A 282 -26.89 -1.35 0.53
C GLY A 282 -28.20 -0.78 -0.04
N GLU A 283 -29.21 -0.56 0.81
CA GLU A 283 -30.48 0.06 0.42
C GLU A 283 -30.29 1.51 -0.07
N GLU A 284 -29.52 2.31 0.67
CA GLU A 284 -29.19 3.69 0.28
C GLU A 284 -28.46 3.73 -1.06
N MET A 285 -27.50 2.83 -1.28
CA MET A 285 -26.76 2.71 -2.53
C MET A 285 -27.68 2.34 -3.70
N VAL A 286 -28.58 1.37 -3.52
CA VAL A 286 -29.54 0.98 -4.58
C VAL A 286 -30.48 2.13 -4.94
N ALA A 287 -30.95 2.89 -3.94
CA ALA A 287 -31.72 4.11 -4.17
C ALA A 287 -30.91 5.18 -4.92
N GLY A 288 -29.62 5.34 -4.56
CA GLY A 288 -28.67 6.20 -5.27
C GLY A 288 -28.50 5.79 -6.74
N LEU A 289 -28.32 4.49 -7.01
CA LEU A 289 -28.13 3.96 -8.36
C LEU A 289 -29.35 4.27 -9.25
N HIS A 290 -30.55 4.18 -8.69
CA HIS A 290 -31.78 4.56 -9.39
C HIS A 290 -31.87 6.06 -9.69
N LYS A 291 -31.33 6.91 -8.81
CA LYS A 291 -31.45 8.38 -8.93
C LYS A 291 -30.42 8.97 -9.89
N SER A 292 -29.16 8.60 -9.74
CA SER A 292 -28.03 9.26 -10.40
C SER A 292 -27.21 8.34 -11.30
N GLY A 293 -27.27 7.02 -11.07
CA GLY A 293 -26.44 6.03 -11.79
C GLY A 293 -24.95 6.12 -11.44
N ALA A 294 -24.23 5.04 -11.72
CA ALA A 294 -22.79 4.93 -11.50
C ALA A 294 -22.10 4.25 -12.70
N ASP A 295 -20.80 4.50 -12.87
CA ASP A 295 -19.93 3.80 -13.82
C ASP A 295 -19.29 2.54 -13.20
N LEU A 296 -19.15 2.51 -11.87
CA LEU A 296 -18.57 1.41 -11.11
C LEU A 296 -19.12 1.44 -9.67
N VAL A 297 -19.35 0.26 -9.11
CA VAL A 297 -19.78 0.10 -7.72
C VAL A 297 -18.74 -0.73 -6.95
N LEU A 298 -18.34 -0.23 -5.78
CA LEU A 298 -17.48 -0.90 -4.82
C LEU A 298 -18.33 -1.26 -3.60
N ILE A 299 -18.42 -2.53 -3.24
CA ILE A 299 -19.28 -3.01 -2.14
C ILE A 299 -18.43 -3.79 -1.16
N ASP A 300 -18.44 -3.42 0.11
CA ASP A 300 -17.89 -4.26 1.17
C ASP A 300 -18.71 -5.55 1.35
N VAL A 301 -18.03 -6.65 1.63
CA VAL A 301 -18.63 -7.98 1.84
C VAL A 301 -19.77 -8.00 2.85
N GLU A 302 -19.72 -7.17 3.90
CA GLU A 302 -20.79 -7.08 4.91
C GLU A 302 -22.12 -6.61 4.30
N MET A 303 -22.06 -5.92 3.15
CA MET A 303 -23.22 -5.40 2.42
C MET A 303 -23.52 -6.19 1.14
N ALA A 304 -23.02 -7.43 1.03
CA ALA A 304 -23.14 -8.23 -0.19
C ALA A 304 -24.58 -8.65 -0.54
N ASP A 305 -25.55 -8.48 0.35
CA ASP A 305 -26.97 -8.80 0.09
C ASP A 305 -27.55 -7.99 -1.08
N SER A 306 -27.11 -6.74 -1.27
CA SER A 306 -27.56 -5.88 -2.37
C SER A 306 -27.01 -6.27 -3.74
N VAL A 307 -26.02 -7.17 -3.81
CA VAL A 307 -25.37 -7.59 -5.07
C VAL A 307 -26.35 -8.29 -6.00
N ALA A 308 -27.23 -9.14 -5.45
CA ALA A 308 -28.21 -9.87 -6.24
C ALA A 308 -29.21 -8.92 -6.91
N GLU A 309 -29.67 -7.92 -6.17
CA GLU A 309 -30.58 -6.89 -6.68
C GLU A 309 -29.91 -6.01 -7.73
N ILE A 310 -28.66 -5.56 -7.49
CA ILE A 310 -27.92 -4.75 -8.46
C ILE A 310 -27.72 -5.51 -9.76
N LYS A 311 -27.33 -6.80 -9.71
CA LYS A 311 -27.16 -7.62 -10.91
C LYS A 311 -28.48 -7.87 -11.64
N ALA A 312 -29.59 -8.00 -10.92
CA ALA A 312 -30.90 -8.20 -11.52
C ALA A 312 -31.38 -6.94 -12.26
N ARG A 313 -31.15 -5.75 -11.70
CA ARG A 313 -31.62 -4.46 -12.25
C ARG A 313 -30.62 -3.81 -13.23
N TRP A 314 -29.32 -3.95 -12.99
CA TRP A 314 -28.23 -3.43 -13.81
C TRP A 314 -27.19 -4.54 -14.13
N PRO A 315 -27.51 -5.48 -15.04
CA PRO A 315 -26.65 -6.64 -15.33
C PRO A 315 -25.24 -6.27 -15.85
N SER A 316 -25.11 -5.12 -16.52
CA SER A 316 -23.86 -4.64 -17.10
C SER A 316 -23.04 -3.76 -16.15
N MET A 317 -23.51 -3.50 -14.93
CA MET A 317 -22.82 -2.64 -13.96
C MET A 317 -21.52 -3.30 -13.49
N PRO A 318 -20.35 -2.67 -13.71
CA PRO A 318 -19.12 -3.12 -13.09
C PRO A 318 -19.25 -3.00 -11.58
N LEU A 319 -19.04 -4.11 -10.89
CA LEU A 319 -19.17 -4.21 -9.44
C LEU A 319 -17.94 -4.91 -8.89
N VAL A 320 -17.35 -4.38 -7.83
CA VAL A 320 -16.21 -4.97 -7.11
C VAL A 320 -16.64 -5.32 -5.71
N LEU A 321 -16.40 -6.56 -5.32
CA LEU A 321 -16.54 -6.99 -3.93
C LEU A 321 -15.24 -6.76 -3.18
N MET A 322 -15.29 -5.90 -2.18
CA MET A 322 -14.17 -5.62 -1.29
C MET A 322 -14.29 -6.47 -0.03
N LEU A 323 -13.15 -6.93 0.48
CA LEU A 323 -13.09 -7.73 1.70
C LEU A 323 -11.90 -7.32 2.58
N GLY A 324 -11.90 -7.79 3.83
CA GLY A 324 -10.76 -7.66 4.74
C GLY A 324 -9.56 -8.53 4.35
N GLN A 325 -8.61 -8.69 5.27
CA GLN A 325 -7.37 -9.47 5.05
C GLN A 325 -7.56 -11.00 5.15
N ASP A 326 -8.75 -11.48 5.54
CA ASP A 326 -8.92 -12.90 5.82
C ASP A 326 -9.24 -13.72 4.57
N ILE A 327 -8.36 -14.68 4.24
CA ILE A 327 -8.48 -15.55 3.07
C ILE A 327 -9.72 -16.46 3.18
N SER A 328 -10.11 -16.86 4.40
CA SER A 328 -11.33 -17.68 4.60
C SER A 328 -12.57 -16.94 4.12
N SER A 329 -12.64 -15.62 4.37
CA SER A 329 -13.71 -14.76 3.86
C SER A 329 -13.75 -14.73 2.32
N TYR A 330 -12.61 -14.92 1.67
CA TYR A 330 -12.51 -15.02 0.21
C TYR A 330 -13.20 -16.29 -0.32
N LEU A 331 -12.99 -17.42 0.36
CA LEU A 331 -13.58 -18.72 -0.01
C LEU A 331 -15.10 -18.69 0.04
N ASP A 332 -15.66 -18.11 1.11
CA ASP A 332 -17.11 -17.99 1.27
C ASP A 332 -17.73 -17.11 0.18
N LEU A 333 -17.05 -16.02 -0.17
CA LEU A 333 -17.48 -15.13 -1.25
C LEU A 333 -17.42 -15.78 -2.64
N LEU A 334 -16.35 -16.53 -2.95
CA LEU A 334 -16.25 -17.26 -4.21
C LEU A 334 -17.38 -18.29 -4.34
N LYS A 335 -17.74 -18.98 -3.26
CA LYS A 335 -18.88 -19.91 -3.20
C LYS A 335 -20.21 -19.19 -3.40
N ARG A 336 -20.38 -18.04 -2.74
CA ARG A 336 -21.60 -17.24 -2.77
C ARG A 336 -21.81 -16.56 -4.13
N PHE A 337 -20.74 -16.13 -4.79
CA PHE A 337 -20.78 -15.38 -6.05
C PHE A 337 -19.86 -15.95 -7.13
N PRO A 338 -20.06 -17.20 -7.59
CA PRO A 338 -19.12 -17.91 -8.46
C PRO A 338 -18.94 -17.23 -9.83
N ALA A 339 -19.95 -16.52 -10.32
CA ALA A 339 -19.91 -15.80 -11.58
C ALA A 339 -19.35 -14.37 -11.48
N HIS A 340 -19.08 -13.85 -10.27
CA HIS A 340 -18.70 -12.44 -10.10
C HIS A 340 -17.22 -12.19 -10.46
N PRO A 341 -16.89 -11.20 -11.31
CA PRO A 341 -15.54 -11.10 -11.91
C PRO A 341 -14.48 -10.44 -11.04
N TYR A 342 -14.86 -9.52 -10.12
CA TYR A 342 -13.89 -8.65 -9.45
C TYR A 342 -13.96 -8.76 -7.93
N PHE A 343 -12.85 -9.14 -7.31
CA PHE A 343 -12.72 -9.20 -5.85
C PHE A 343 -11.41 -8.57 -5.41
N VAL A 344 -11.46 -7.76 -4.36
CA VAL A 344 -10.32 -6.98 -3.88
C VAL A 344 -10.24 -7.02 -2.36
N SER A 345 -9.19 -7.62 -1.81
CA SER A 345 -8.93 -7.52 -0.38
C SER A 345 -8.27 -6.19 0.00
N ARG A 346 -8.50 -5.77 1.24
CA ARG A 346 -7.96 -4.55 1.82
C ARG A 346 -7.17 -4.87 3.09
N ASN A 347 -6.05 -4.18 3.28
CA ASN A 347 -5.29 -4.23 4.52
C ASN A 347 -5.45 -2.88 5.26
N PRO A 348 -6.31 -2.81 6.31
CA PRO A 348 -6.50 -1.58 7.09
C PRO A 348 -5.24 -1.04 7.76
N ASP A 349 -4.27 -1.91 8.05
CA ASP A 349 -3.04 -1.57 8.77
C ASP A 349 -2.03 -0.96 7.79
N ASN A 350 -2.01 -1.47 6.55
CA ASN A 350 -1.22 -0.92 5.46
C ASN A 350 -2.03 0.07 4.60
N ARG A 351 -2.18 1.29 5.13
CA ARG A 351 -2.92 2.37 4.48
C ARG A 351 -2.35 2.77 3.12
N ALA A 352 -1.02 2.84 2.99
CA ALA A 352 -0.37 3.28 1.76
C ALA A 352 -0.63 2.31 0.60
N LEU A 353 -0.43 1.01 0.83
CA LEU A 353 -0.69 -0.02 -0.16
C LEU A 353 -2.18 -0.09 -0.50
N THR A 354 -3.07 -0.02 0.49
CA THR A 354 -4.53 -0.05 0.28
C THR A 354 -5.01 1.12 -0.58
N ILE A 355 -4.50 2.33 -0.35
CA ILE A 355 -4.79 3.51 -1.18
C ILE A 355 -4.36 3.24 -2.63
N LYS A 356 -3.10 2.83 -2.84
CA LYS A 356 -2.54 2.56 -4.18
C LYS A 356 -3.33 1.46 -4.92
N SER A 357 -3.63 0.39 -4.21
CA SER A 357 -4.43 -0.75 -4.67
C SER A 357 -5.82 -0.31 -5.14
N LEU A 358 -6.53 0.49 -4.34
CA LEU A 358 -7.89 0.91 -4.65
C LEU A 358 -7.94 1.87 -5.84
N THR A 359 -7.04 2.85 -5.88
CA THR A 359 -6.89 3.77 -7.02
C THR A 359 -6.62 3.01 -8.31
N THR A 360 -5.70 2.05 -8.25
CA THR A 360 -5.35 1.21 -9.42
C THR A 360 -6.52 0.34 -9.86
N THR A 361 -7.23 -0.28 -8.92
CA THR A 361 -8.42 -1.12 -9.19
C THR A 361 -9.48 -0.32 -9.96
N VAL A 362 -9.83 0.87 -9.46
CA VAL A 362 -10.83 1.74 -10.10
C VAL A 362 -10.39 2.12 -11.50
N ALA A 363 -9.14 2.54 -11.67
CA ALA A 363 -8.60 2.90 -12.99
C ALA A 363 -8.62 1.72 -13.98
N LYS A 364 -8.20 0.52 -13.54
CA LYS A 364 -8.20 -0.70 -14.37
C LYS A 364 -9.58 -1.03 -14.90
N ILE A 365 -10.60 -1.01 -14.03
CA ILE A 365 -11.96 -1.40 -14.39
C ILE A 365 -12.62 -0.34 -15.29
N LEU A 366 -12.52 0.94 -14.93
CA LEU A 366 -13.11 2.02 -15.72
C LEU A 366 -12.49 2.12 -17.12
N ASN A 367 -11.19 1.85 -17.24
CA ASN A 367 -10.47 1.89 -18.51
C ASN A 367 -10.48 0.55 -19.26
N LYS A 368 -11.00 -0.52 -18.64
CA LYS A 368 -10.94 -1.91 -19.15
C LYS A 368 -9.52 -2.37 -19.49
N ASP A 369 -8.54 -1.85 -18.76
CA ASP A 369 -7.12 -2.16 -18.92
C ASP A 369 -6.60 -2.85 -17.66
N PHE A 370 -6.68 -4.18 -17.66
CA PHE A 370 -6.43 -5.00 -16.47
C PHE A 370 -4.98 -5.46 -16.31
N PHE A 371 -4.17 -5.45 -17.37
CA PHE A 371 -2.87 -6.12 -17.37
C PHE A 371 -1.73 -5.13 -17.15
N GLY A 372 -0.62 -5.59 -16.56
CA GLY A 372 0.59 -4.81 -16.36
C GLY A 372 0.73 -4.33 -14.92
N PHE A 373 1.76 -4.84 -14.23
CA PHE A 373 2.05 -4.48 -12.85
C PHE A 373 2.61 -3.06 -12.70
N GLU A 374 3.12 -2.44 -13.77
CA GLU A 374 3.67 -1.08 -13.73
C GLU A 374 2.65 -0.04 -13.25
N LYS A 375 1.35 -0.33 -13.40
CA LYS A 375 0.25 0.48 -12.86
C LYS A 375 0.28 0.62 -11.33
N TYR A 376 0.93 -0.32 -10.64
CA TYR A 376 1.09 -0.35 -9.19
C TYR A 376 2.44 0.20 -8.73
N LEU A 377 3.33 0.59 -9.64
CA LEU A 377 4.61 1.21 -9.30
C LEU A 377 4.54 2.73 -9.46
N SER A 378 5.41 3.42 -8.74
CA SER A 378 5.55 4.87 -8.86
C SER A 378 6.18 5.23 -10.20
N TRP A 379 5.91 6.46 -10.67
CA TRP A 379 6.47 6.94 -11.93
C TRP A 379 8.00 6.87 -11.94
N GLY A 380 8.59 6.39 -13.03
CA GLY A 380 10.03 6.23 -13.20
C GLY A 380 10.58 4.85 -12.83
N ALA A 381 9.75 3.91 -12.35
CA ALA A 381 10.17 2.54 -12.11
C ALA A 381 10.58 1.85 -13.42
N HIS A 382 11.77 1.22 -13.41
CA HIS A 382 12.25 0.46 -14.56
C HIS A 382 11.64 -0.94 -14.55
N VAL A 383 11.10 -1.37 -15.69
CA VAL A 383 10.53 -2.71 -15.88
C VAL A 383 11.43 -3.49 -16.82
N VAL A 384 11.87 -4.66 -16.37
CA VAL A 384 12.58 -5.63 -17.21
C VAL A 384 11.59 -6.70 -17.66
N GLU A 385 11.72 -7.14 -18.91
CA GLU A 385 10.89 -8.18 -19.51
C GLU A 385 11.78 -9.24 -20.17
N SER A 386 11.42 -10.51 -19.96
CA SER A 386 12.04 -11.65 -20.60
C SER A 386 10.99 -12.66 -21.06
N LYS A 387 11.21 -13.26 -22.24
CA LYS A 387 10.35 -14.28 -22.81
C LYS A 387 11.00 -15.65 -22.69
N ILE A 388 10.28 -16.59 -22.12
CA ILE A 388 10.73 -17.95 -21.84
C ILE A 388 9.98 -18.90 -22.77
N THR A 389 10.72 -19.51 -23.69
CA THR A 389 10.22 -20.53 -24.63
C THR A 389 10.65 -21.95 -24.25
N CYS A 390 11.50 -22.11 -23.23
CA CYS A 390 11.97 -23.42 -22.79
C CYS A 390 12.14 -23.46 -21.27
N SER A 391 11.75 -24.59 -20.68
CA SER A 391 11.84 -24.87 -19.24
C SER A 391 13.23 -24.62 -18.65
N ASP A 392 14.29 -24.92 -19.41
CA ASP A 392 15.66 -24.89 -18.89
C ASP A 392 16.18 -23.45 -18.69
N LYS A 393 15.50 -22.47 -19.31
CA LYS A 393 15.84 -21.05 -19.19
C LYS A 393 15.27 -20.39 -17.95
N ARG A 394 14.37 -21.05 -17.21
CA ARG A 394 13.76 -20.47 -16.00
C ARG A 394 14.81 -20.03 -14.97
N ALA A 395 15.75 -20.91 -14.65
CA ALA A 395 16.78 -20.63 -13.64
C ALA A 395 17.66 -19.43 -14.04
N ASP A 396 18.14 -19.41 -15.29
CA ASP A 396 18.92 -18.30 -15.87
C ASP A 396 18.15 -16.95 -15.76
N GLU A 397 16.85 -16.95 -16.04
CA GLU A 397 16.03 -15.72 -15.98
C GLU A 397 15.71 -15.27 -14.55
N ILE A 398 15.55 -16.20 -13.61
CA ILE A 398 15.38 -15.87 -12.18
C ILE A 398 16.69 -15.31 -11.62
N GLU A 399 17.84 -15.87 -11.97
CA GLU A 399 19.15 -15.36 -11.53
C GLU A 399 19.37 -13.91 -12.03
N LYS A 400 19.03 -13.61 -13.29
CA LYS A 400 19.06 -12.23 -13.82
C LYS A 400 18.14 -11.28 -13.06
N MET A 401 16.98 -11.75 -12.63
CA MET A 401 16.05 -10.97 -11.79
C MET A 401 16.68 -10.66 -10.43
N GLU A 402 17.28 -11.65 -9.78
CA GLU A 402 17.96 -11.46 -8.49
C GLU A 402 19.15 -10.51 -8.61
N GLU A 403 20.00 -10.66 -9.63
CA GLU A 403 21.12 -9.76 -9.90
C GLU A 403 20.65 -8.32 -10.12
N HIS A 404 19.56 -8.15 -10.87
CA HIS A 404 18.94 -6.85 -11.08
C HIS A 404 18.51 -6.23 -9.76
N PHE A 405 17.70 -6.91 -8.95
CA PHE A 405 17.26 -6.39 -7.65
C PHE A 405 18.41 -6.15 -6.68
N LYS A 406 19.42 -7.01 -6.67
CA LYS A 406 20.65 -6.83 -5.89
C LYS A 406 21.39 -5.56 -6.28
N SER A 407 21.42 -5.20 -7.58
CA SER A 407 22.02 -3.95 -8.04
C SER A 407 21.29 -2.68 -7.54
N PHE A 408 20.00 -2.79 -7.21
CA PHE A 408 19.21 -1.73 -6.58
C PHE A 408 19.25 -1.76 -5.04
N GLY A 409 20.07 -2.62 -4.43
CA GLY A 409 20.24 -2.67 -2.97
C GLY A 409 19.14 -3.43 -2.22
N VAL A 410 18.37 -4.27 -2.91
CA VAL A 410 17.35 -5.13 -2.27
C VAL A 410 18.02 -6.17 -1.37
N ARG A 411 17.48 -6.38 -0.16
CA ARG A 411 18.01 -7.33 0.83
C ARG A 411 17.79 -8.78 0.41
N SER A 412 18.69 -9.68 0.81
CA SER A 412 18.64 -11.11 0.47
C SER A 412 17.31 -11.78 0.82
N THR A 413 16.68 -11.41 1.94
CA THR A 413 15.37 -11.94 2.34
C THR A 413 14.29 -11.72 1.28
N PHE A 414 14.26 -10.54 0.66
CA PHE A 414 13.31 -10.24 -0.40
C PHE A 414 13.69 -10.91 -1.73
N LEU A 415 14.99 -11.14 -1.97
CA LEU A 415 15.46 -11.89 -3.14
C LEU A 415 15.01 -13.35 -3.05
N GLU A 416 15.18 -14.01 -1.89
CA GLU A 416 14.73 -15.39 -1.65
C GLU A 416 13.21 -15.55 -1.80
N GLN A 417 12.45 -14.56 -1.31
CA GLN A 417 10.99 -14.52 -1.50
C GLN A 417 10.63 -14.35 -2.98
N ALA A 418 11.24 -13.37 -3.67
CA ALA A 418 11.01 -13.12 -5.09
C ALA A 418 11.38 -14.34 -5.95
N HIS A 419 12.48 -15.02 -5.63
CA HIS A 419 12.92 -16.26 -6.26
C HIS A 419 11.85 -17.33 -6.17
N THR A 420 11.44 -17.66 -4.94
CA THR A 420 10.46 -18.72 -4.65
C THR A 420 9.15 -18.46 -5.39
N VAL A 421 8.71 -17.21 -5.39
CA VAL A 421 7.47 -16.79 -6.06
C VAL A 421 7.61 -16.86 -7.58
N ALA A 422 8.70 -16.34 -8.15
CA ALA A 422 8.95 -16.38 -9.59
C ALA A 422 9.04 -17.82 -10.12
N GLU A 423 9.76 -18.69 -9.41
CA GLU A 423 9.90 -20.10 -9.75
C GLU A 423 8.52 -20.75 -9.83
N GLU A 424 7.70 -20.63 -8.80
CA GLU A 424 6.41 -21.29 -8.77
C GLU A 424 5.42 -20.70 -9.79
N MET A 425 5.43 -19.38 -10.02
CA MET A 425 4.64 -18.74 -11.07
C MET A 425 5.02 -19.26 -12.46
N LEU A 426 6.33 -19.36 -12.75
CA LEU A 426 6.83 -19.89 -14.02
C LEU A 426 6.50 -21.37 -14.19
N MET A 427 6.61 -22.16 -13.12
CA MET A 427 6.21 -23.57 -13.13
C MET A 427 4.74 -23.72 -13.52
N ASN A 428 3.85 -22.96 -12.88
CA ASN A 428 2.43 -22.99 -13.21
C ASN A 428 2.15 -22.54 -14.65
N ALA A 429 2.82 -21.49 -15.12
CA ALA A 429 2.65 -20.96 -16.48
C ALA A 429 3.18 -21.90 -17.58
N ILE A 430 4.23 -22.69 -17.30
CA ILE A 430 4.89 -23.55 -18.30
C ILE A 430 4.32 -24.97 -18.31
N TYR A 431 3.95 -25.54 -17.16
CA TYR A 431 3.48 -26.93 -17.08
C TYR A 431 1.96 -27.06 -16.96
N ASP A 432 1.33 -26.19 -16.17
CA ASP A 432 -0.09 -26.33 -15.82
C ASP A 432 -1.00 -25.51 -16.74
N ALA A 433 -0.55 -24.35 -17.19
CA ALA A 433 -1.34 -23.44 -18.01
C ALA A 433 -1.56 -23.91 -19.47
N PRO A 434 -0.57 -24.51 -20.17
CA PRO A 434 -0.77 -24.92 -21.55
C PRO A 434 -1.88 -25.97 -21.69
N ALA A 435 -2.85 -25.66 -22.55
CA ALA A 435 -3.95 -26.56 -22.88
C ALA A 435 -4.12 -26.68 -24.40
N ASP A 436 -4.67 -27.80 -24.84
CA ASP A 436 -5.03 -28.01 -26.25
C ASP A 436 -6.27 -27.19 -26.65
N SER A 437 -6.67 -27.30 -27.92
CA SER A 437 -7.86 -26.61 -28.46
C SER A 437 -9.18 -27.04 -27.81
N GLU A 438 -9.19 -28.15 -27.06
CA GLU A 438 -10.34 -28.66 -26.30
C GLU A 438 -10.27 -28.29 -24.81
N GLY A 439 -9.21 -27.57 -24.39
CA GLY A 439 -9.00 -27.12 -23.02
C GLY A 439 -8.39 -28.18 -22.10
N LYS A 440 -7.87 -29.28 -22.65
CA LYS A 440 -7.20 -30.32 -21.87
C LYS A 440 -5.74 -29.94 -21.60
N PRO A 441 -5.22 -30.13 -20.37
CA PRO A 441 -3.84 -29.79 -20.04
C PRO A 441 -2.82 -30.56 -20.88
N LEU A 442 -1.86 -29.86 -21.47
CA LEU A 442 -0.82 -30.45 -22.32
C LEU A 442 0.29 -31.11 -21.52
N PHE A 443 0.75 -30.50 -20.42
CA PHE A 443 1.96 -30.93 -19.71
C PHE A 443 1.77 -31.25 -18.22
N ASN A 444 0.58 -31.09 -17.66
CA ASN A 444 0.27 -31.41 -16.25
C ASN A 444 0.67 -32.85 -15.85
N HIS A 445 0.70 -33.78 -16.81
CA HIS A 445 1.08 -35.17 -16.56
C HIS A 445 2.61 -35.41 -16.52
N LEU A 446 3.41 -34.44 -16.96
CA LEU A 446 4.87 -34.53 -16.97
C LEU A 446 5.44 -34.19 -15.60
N SER A 447 6.62 -34.74 -15.30
CA SER A 447 7.37 -34.34 -14.11
C SER A 447 7.83 -32.90 -14.26
N ARG A 448 7.89 -32.16 -13.15
CA ARG A 448 8.42 -30.78 -13.09
C ARG A 448 9.89 -30.66 -13.56
N ILE A 449 10.58 -31.79 -13.67
CA ILE A 449 11.98 -31.92 -14.13
C ILE A 449 12.05 -32.14 -15.66
N ASP A 450 10.94 -32.55 -16.28
CA ASP A 450 10.92 -32.84 -17.72
C ASP A 450 11.01 -31.54 -18.51
N ARG A 451 11.81 -31.59 -19.58
CA ARG A 451 12.04 -30.46 -20.47
C ARG A 451 10.78 -30.17 -21.28
N VAL A 452 10.32 -28.92 -21.25
CA VAL A 452 9.17 -28.43 -22.02
C VAL A 452 9.64 -27.32 -22.96
N GLU A 453 9.31 -27.48 -24.23
CA GLU A 453 9.51 -26.46 -25.26
C GLU A 453 8.16 -25.85 -25.66
N LEU A 454 8.10 -24.53 -25.67
CA LEU A 454 6.95 -23.73 -26.03
C LEU A 454 7.23 -23.06 -27.37
N SER A 455 6.22 -23.01 -28.23
CA SER A 455 6.28 -22.20 -29.46
C SER A 455 6.38 -20.69 -29.13
N ALA A 456 6.68 -19.87 -30.12
CA ALA A 456 6.79 -18.42 -29.93
C ALA A 456 5.48 -17.78 -29.44
N GLU A 457 4.34 -18.33 -29.86
CA GLU A 457 2.99 -17.92 -29.45
C GLU A 457 2.61 -18.40 -28.05
N GLN A 458 3.26 -19.45 -27.57
CA GLN A 458 3.08 -20.04 -26.24
C GLN A 458 4.08 -19.51 -25.21
N ALA A 459 5.02 -18.65 -25.63
CA ALA A 459 6.06 -18.12 -24.77
C ALA A 459 5.47 -17.46 -23.51
N VAL A 460 6.01 -17.84 -22.35
CA VAL A 460 5.66 -17.24 -21.07
C VAL A 460 6.53 -16.01 -20.87
N THR A 461 5.95 -14.91 -20.40
CA THR A 461 6.69 -13.68 -20.15
C THR A 461 6.92 -13.50 -18.65
N LEU A 462 8.18 -13.43 -18.24
CA LEU A 462 8.59 -12.96 -16.91
C LEU A 462 8.85 -11.46 -16.98
N ARG A 463 8.24 -10.68 -16.10
CA ARG A 463 8.52 -9.26 -15.95
C ARG A 463 8.76 -8.93 -14.48
N TYR A 464 9.66 -8.00 -14.21
CA TYR A 464 9.99 -7.60 -12.84
C TYR A 464 10.47 -6.15 -12.79
N GLY A 465 10.33 -5.52 -11.63
CA GLY A 465 10.73 -4.13 -11.43
C GLY A 465 10.54 -3.66 -10.00
N THR A 466 11.10 -2.50 -9.67
CA THR A 466 10.95 -1.87 -8.36
C THR A 466 10.92 -0.35 -8.46
N ASP A 467 10.19 0.30 -7.56
CA ASP A 467 10.21 1.75 -7.36
C ASP A 467 10.97 2.18 -6.09
N GLY A 468 11.70 1.26 -5.47
CA GLY A 468 12.43 1.48 -4.20
C GLY A 468 11.58 1.32 -2.94
N VAL A 469 10.25 1.30 -3.07
CA VAL A 469 9.32 1.01 -1.96
C VAL A 469 8.67 -0.35 -2.15
N LEU A 470 8.27 -0.64 -3.39
CA LEU A 470 7.62 -1.87 -3.80
C LEU A 470 8.50 -2.58 -4.83
N LEU A 471 8.71 -3.87 -4.62
CA LEU A 471 9.25 -4.80 -5.60
C LEU A 471 8.08 -5.57 -6.22
N ALA A 472 8.13 -5.81 -7.52
CA ALA A 472 7.09 -6.51 -8.26
C ALA A 472 7.70 -7.59 -9.16
N VAL A 473 7.09 -8.77 -9.15
CA VAL A 473 7.36 -9.88 -10.06
C VAL A 473 6.05 -10.28 -10.71
N SER A 474 6.04 -10.41 -12.03
CA SER A 474 4.86 -10.77 -12.82
C SER A 474 5.21 -11.88 -13.81
N VAL A 475 4.35 -12.90 -13.89
CA VAL A 475 4.42 -13.93 -14.92
C VAL A 475 3.13 -13.90 -15.72
N THR A 476 3.28 -13.88 -17.04
CA THR A 476 2.17 -13.87 -17.99
C THR A 476 2.22 -15.06 -18.91
N ASP A 477 1.12 -15.79 -19.01
CA ASP A 477 0.91 -16.83 -20.01
C ASP A 477 -0.16 -16.42 -21.06
N PRO A 478 -0.08 -16.95 -22.29
CA PRO A 478 -1.02 -16.66 -23.37
C PRO A 478 -2.24 -17.63 -23.42
N PHE A 479 -2.47 -18.43 -22.38
CA PHE A 479 -3.52 -19.46 -22.39
C PHE A 479 -4.79 -18.99 -21.66
N GLY A 480 -4.64 -18.31 -20.52
CA GLY A 480 -5.80 -17.85 -19.75
C GLY A 480 -6.64 -19.00 -19.19
N THR A 481 -6.00 -20.12 -18.81
CA THR A 481 -6.64 -21.37 -18.35
C THR A 481 -6.96 -21.37 -16.86
N LEU A 482 -6.40 -20.43 -16.09
CA LEU A 482 -6.72 -20.26 -14.67
C LEU A 482 -8.21 -19.93 -14.52
N THR A 483 -8.95 -20.76 -13.77
CA THR A 483 -10.37 -20.51 -13.48
C THR A 483 -10.58 -20.22 -12.00
N LYS A 484 -11.70 -19.55 -11.66
CA LYS A 484 -12.07 -19.32 -10.26
C LYS A 484 -12.27 -20.61 -9.47
N LYS A 485 -12.77 -21.68 -10.11
CA LYS A 485 -12.91 -23.00 -9.48
C LYS A 485 -11.55 -23.57 -9.09
N VAL A 486 -10.55 -23.42 -9.96
CA VAL A 486 -9.17 -23.84 -9.70
C VAL A 486 -8.60 -23.06 -8.51
N LEU A 487 -8.74 -21.72 -8.52
CA LEU A 487 -8.33 -20.87 -7.38
C LEU A 487 -9.05 -21.24 -6.08
N GLN A 488 -10.37 -21.47 -6.12
CA GLN A 488 -11.17 -21.88 -4.98
C GLN A 488 -10.67 -23.20 -4.39
N SER A 489 -10.51 -24.24 -5.23
CA SER A 489 -10.03 -25.54 -4.78
C SER A 489 -8.61 -25.48 -4.19
N TYR A 490 -7.77 -24.55 -4.65
CA TYR A 490 -6.45 -24.32 -4.06
C TYR A 490 -6.51 -23.64 -2.69
N LEU A 491 -7.30 -22.57 -2.58
CA LEU A 491 -7.46 -21.85 -1.32
C LEU A 491 -8.13 -22.75 -0.25
N GLU A 492 -9.11 -23.58 -0.62
CA GLU A 492 -9.80 -24.51 0.30
C GLU A 492 -8.84 -25.55 0.90
N LYS A 493 -7.96 -26.14 0.08
CA LYS A 493 -7.00 -27.17 0.53
C LYS A 493 -5.98 -26.65 1.53
N ASN A 494 -5.62 -25.37 1.43
CA ASN A 494 -4.54 -24.80 2.23
C ASN A 494 -5.03 -24.07 3.49
N TYR A 495 -6.27 -23.57 3.51
CA TYR A 495 -6.77 -22.70 4.59
C TYR A 495 -7.91 -23.30 5.44
N ASN A 496 -8.51 -24.45 5.08
CA ASN A 496 -9.55 -25.11 5.90
C ASN A 496 -9.02 -26.13 6.93
N GLY A 497 -7.70 -26.15 7.23
CA GLY A 497 -7.17 -26.94 8.34
C GLY A 497 -7.15 -28.46 8.13
N GLU A 498 -7.25 -28.96 6.90
CA GLU A 498 -6.84 -30.34 6.60
C GLU A 498 -5.31 -30.41 6.59
N GLU A 499 -4.69 -30.51 7.77
CA GLU A 499 -3.37 -31.15 7.87
C GLU A 499 -3.52 -32.58 7.33
N THR A 500 -3.14 -32.79 6.08
CA THR A 500 -2.87 -34.12 5.56
C THR A 500 -1.43 -34.18 5.09
N GLY A 501 -0.58 -34.60 6.04
CA GLY A 501 0.23 -35.80 5.92
C GLY A 501 1.01 -36.02 4.62
N THR A 502 2.32 -36.16 4.80
CA THR A 502 3.36 -36.66 3.88
C THR A 502 3.83 -35.70 2.80
N ALA A 503 5.13 -35.40 2.89
CA ALA A 503 5.91 -34.54 2.03
C ALA A 503 6.12 -35.07 0.59
N ASP A 504 5.34 -36.04 0.10
CA ASP A 504 5.82 -36.92 -0.99
C ASP A 504 4.94 -37.02 -2.25
N LYS A 505 4.01 -36.09 -2.49
CA LYS A 505 3.44 -35.90 -3.84
C LYS A 505 3.34 -34.42 -4.19
N GLY A 506 4.09 -33.98 -5.19
CA GLY A 506 4.11 -32.63 -5.74
C GLY A 506 2.80 -32.24 -6.42
N GLY A 507 1.74 -32.05 -5.63
CA GLY A 507 0.43 -31.64 -6.13
C GLY A 507 0.31 -30.12 -6.29
N ALA A 508 -0.36 -29.71 -7.37
CA ALA A 508 -0.58 -28.33 -7.85
C ALA A 508 -1.12 -27.29 -6.83
N GLY A 509 -1.46 -27.70 -5.60
CA GLY A 509 -1.95 -26.80 -4.55
C GLY A 509 -0.89 -26.16 -3.66
N LYS A 510 0.33 -26.72 -3.60
CA LYS A 510 1.44 -26.12 -2.83
C LYS A 510 1.91 -24.80 -3.45
N GLY A 511 1.83 -24.71 -4.76
CA GLY A 511 2.43 -23.60 -5.50
C GLY A 511 1.80 -22.25 -5.23
N LEU A 512 0.48 -22.19 -5.36
CA LEU A 512 -0.26 -20.97 -5.09
C LEU A 512 -0.12 -20.52 -3.63
N HIS A 513 -0.06 -21.46 -2.68
CA HIS A 513 0.24 -21.15 -1.29
C HIS A 513 1.63 -20.53 -1.13
N MET A 514 2.66 -21.06 -1.80
CA MET A 514 4.00 -20.48 -1.76
C MET A 514 4.04 -19.07 -2.35
N ILE A 515 3.33 -18.83 -3.45
CA ILE A 515 3.20 -17.49 -4.04
C ILE A 515 2.63 -16.52 -3.01
N VAL A 516 1.54 -16.93 -2.37
CA VAL A 516 0.79 -16.13 -1.41
C VAL A 516 1.59 -15.88 -0.14
N ALA A 517 2.09 -16.94 0.50
CA ALA A 517 2.76 -16.87 1.79
C ALA A 517 4.07 -16.07 1.74
N ASN A 518 4.67 -15.94 0.55
CA ASN A 518 5.90 -15.19 0.35
C ASN A 518 5.67 -13.79 -0.24
N SER A 519 4.43 -13.39 -0.51
CA SER A 519 4.10 -12.05 -1.05
C SER A 519 3.40 -11.19 0.00
N ASP A 520 3.49 -9.86 -0.11
CA ASP A 520 2.64 -8.94 0.67
C ASP A 520 1.29 -8.72 -0.01
N PHE A 521 1.29 -8.80 -1.35
CA PHE A 521 0.13 -8.53 -2.18
C PHE A 521 0.23 -9.28 -3.50
N VAL A 522 -0.86 -9.97 -3.88
CA VAL A 522 -0.95 -10.78 -5.10
C VAL A 522 -2.14 -10.35 -5.94
N VAL A 523 -1.94 -10.22 -7.24
CA VAL A 523 -2.97 -9.87 -8.22
C VAL A 523 -3.03 -10.93 -9.31
N PHE A 524 -4.24 -11.38 -9.62
CA PHE A 524 -4.50 -12.26 -10.76
C PHE A 524 -5.36 -11.50 -11.77
N ASN A 525 -4.80 -11.25 -12.96
CA ASN A 525 -5.53 -10.72 -14.09
C ASN A 525 -5.74 -11.85 -15.09
N VAL A 526 -6.98 -12.25 -15.30
CA VAL A 526 -7.33 -13.36 -16.19
C VAL A 526 -8.24 -12.83 -17.29
N LYS A 527 -7.89 -13.12 -18.53
CA LYS A 527 -8.78 -13.03 -19.69
C LYS A 527 -8.98 -14.46 -20.18
N PRO A 528 -10.12 -15.11 -19.84
CA PRO A 528 -10.33 -16.53 -20.09
C PRO A 528 -10.03 -16.94 -21.54
N GLY A 529 -9.23 -17.98 -21.71
CA GLY A 529 -8.85 -18.52 -23.02
C GLY A 529 -7.90 -17.63 -23.85
N LYS A 530 -7.30 -16.59 -23.25
CA LYS A 530 -6.40 -15.67 -23.96
C LYS A 530 -5.14 -15.28 -23.20
N LYS A 531 -5.25 -15.00 -21.90
CA LYS A 531 -4.13 -14.46 -21.13
C LYS A 531 -4.38 -14.60 -19.64
N THR A 532 -3.40 -15.09 -18.89
CA THR A 532 -3.36 -14.94 -17.44
C THR A 532 -2.08 -14.22 -17.06
N GLU A 533 -2.18 -13.25 -16.16
CA GLU A 533 -1.05 -12.58 -15.53
C GLU A 533 -1.20 -12.71 -14.02
N VAL A 534 -0.18 -13.24 -13.37
CA VAL A 534 -0.07 -13.30 -11.91
C VAL A 534 1.04 -12.36 -11.49
N ILE A 535 0.74 -11.48 -10.53
CA ILE A 535 1.66 -10.46 -10.04
C ILE A 535 1.81 -10.62 -8.54
N SER A 536 3.03 -10.62 -8.05
CA SER A 536 3.37 -10.58 -6.63
C SER A 536 4.18 -9.34 -6.30
N PHE A 537 3.82 -8.71 -5.19
CA PHE A 537 4.45 -7.50 -4.69
C PHE A 537 5.03 -7.73 -3.30
N PHE A 538 6.15 -7.04 -3.04
CA PHE A 538 6.91 -7.11 -1.80
C PHE A 538 7.27 -5.70 -1.35
N GLN A 539 6.91 -5.34 -0.12
CA GLN A 539 7.17 -4.03 0.45
C GLN A 539 8.53 -4.01 1.13
N LEU A 540 9.43 -3.19 0.62
CA LEU A 540 10.84 -3.14 1.08
C LEU A 540 10.98 -2.43 2.44
N GLU A 541 10.04 -1.55 2.78
CA GLU A 541 9.92 -0.92 4.10
C GLU A 541 9.01 -1.75 5.01
N ARG A 542 9.59 -2.69 5.77
CA ARG A 542 8.89 -3.36 6.88
C ARG A 542 9.36 -2.80 8.23
N ASN A 543 8.42 -2.42 9.09
CA ASN A 543 8.70 -2.21 10.51
C ASN A 543 8.96 -3.57 11.17
N LYS A 544 9.95 -3.63 12.08
CA LYS A 544 10.35 -4.89 12.76
C LYS A 544 9.24 -5.53 13.60
N ASP A 545 8.15 -4.82 13.88
CA ASP A 545 7.05 -5.27 14.73
C ASP A 545 5.89 -5.94 13.98
N GLU A 546 5.89 -5.98 12.64
CA GLU A 546 4.85 -6.63 11.84
C GLU A 546 5.19 -8.12 11.63
N THR A 547 4.97 -8.95 12.65
CA THR A 547 5.38 -10.36 12.61
C THR A 547 4.46 -11.29 11.79
N GLU A 548 3.28 -10.86 11.33
CA GLU A 548 2.39 -11.70 10.51
C GLU A 548 1.41 -10.83 9.69
N THR A 549 1.88 -10.20 8.60
CA THR A 549 0.96 -9.60 7.62
C THR A 549 0.41 -10.69 6.71
N LYS A 550 -0.90 -10.97 6.81
CA LYS A 550 -1.58 -11.84 5.84
C LYS A 550 -1.58 -11.15 4.47
N PRO A 551 -1.20 -11.85 3.39
CA PRO A 551 -1.14 -11.29 2.04
C PRO A 551 -2.51 -10.78 1.59
N THR A 552 -2.48 -9.67 0.84
CA THR A 552 -3.68 -9.18 0.14
C THR A 552 -3.80 -9.82 -1.25
N PHE A 553 -5.03 -9.98 -1.72
CA PHE A 553 -5.42 -10.69 -2.93
C PHE A 553 -6.44 -9.92 -3.75
N HIS A 554 -6.13 -9.73 -5.04
CA HIS A 554 -7.11 -9.25 -6.00
C HIS A 554 -7.30 -10.23 -7.15
N LEU A 555 -8.55 -10.48 -7.52
CA LEU A 555 -8.90 -11.23 -8.73
C LEU A 555 -9.65 -10.34 -9.71
N PHE A 556 -9.21 -10.35 -10.96
CA PHE A 556 -9.85 -9.70 -12.10
C PHE A 556 -10.05 -10.74 -13.21
N PHE A 557 -11.30 -11.10 -13.51
CA PHE A 557 -11.67 -12.10 -14.53
C PHE A 557 -12.49 -11.54 -15.68
#